data_AF-A0AB34GM15-F1
#
_entry.id   AF-A0AB34GM15-F1
#
_cell.length_a   1.000
_cell.length_b   1.000
_cell.length_c   1.000
_cell.angle_alpha   90.00
_cell.angle_beta   90.00
_cell.angle_gamma   90.00
#
_symmetry.space_group_name_H-M   'P 1'
#
loop_
_entity.id
_entity.type
_entity.pdbx_description
1 polymer ?
#
loop_
_entity_poly.entity_id
_entity_poly.type
_entity_poly.pdbx_seq_one_letter_code
_entity_poly.pdbx_strand_id
1 'polypeptide(L)'
;MDDLLEKQSRELQDLECCNNQKLLLEYEKYQELQLKSQRMQEEYEKQLRDNEETKSQALEELTEFYEAKLQEKTTLLEEAQEDVRHQLREFEETKKQIEEDEDREIQDIKTKYEKKLRDEKESNLRLKGETGIMRKKFSSLQKEIEERTNDIEILKGEQVKLQGVIKSLEKDILGLKREIQERDETIQDKEKRIYDLKKKNQELEKFKFVLDYKIKELKKQIEPRENELKVMKEQIQEERDLEALVKRFKTDLHNCVAYIQEPRQLKEKFRALFEKYVQRADMVEITGLNSDLQQEYTRQREHLERSLATLKKKVVKESELHRADYVRIMQVPARAPQLPRELVLAVTMAQSPTKEVF
;
A
#
# COMPACT_ATOMS: atom_id res chain seq x y z
N MET A 1 -118.50 34.04 -209.22
CA MET A 1 -118.11 32.76 -208.59
C MET A 1 -116.72 32.88 -207.97
N ASP A 2 -115.79 33.62 -208.59
CA ASP A 2 -114.45 33.88 -208.05
C ASP A 2 -114.40 34.74 -206.76
N ASP A 3 -115.28 35.74 -206.59
CA ASP A 3 -115.28 36.59 -205.38
C ASP A 3 -115.56 35.84 -204.05
N LEU A 4 -116.17 34.65 -204.11
CA LEU A 4 -116.52 33.90 -202.90
C LEU A 4 -115.33 33.09 -202.35
N LEU A 5 -114.45 32.61 -203.25
CA LEU A 5 -113.27 31.82 -202.92
C LEU A 5 -112.18 32.67 -202.25
N GLU A 6 -112.02 33.91 -202.69
CA GLU A 6 -111.04 34.84 -202.13
C GLU A 6 -111.40 35.26 -200.68
N LYS A 7 -112.70 35.32 -200.38
CA LYS A 7 -113.22 35.64 -199.04
C LYS A 7 -113.01 34.50 -198.04
N GLN A 8 -113.25 33.25 -198.47
CA GLN A 8 -113.00 32.06 -197.65
C GLN A 8 -111.51 31.85 -197.35
N SER A 9 -110.63 32.16 -198.31
CA SER A 9 -109.18 32.06 -198.09
C SER A 9 -108.67 33.07 -197.05
N ARG A 10 -109.21 34.28 -197.02
CA ARG A 10 -108.87 35.31 -196.01
C ARG A 10 -109.34 34.92 -194.62
N GLU A 11 -110.57 34.43 -194.49
CA GLU A 11 -111.11 34.00 -193.20
C GLU A 11 -110.30 32.84 -192.58
N LEU A 12 -109.85 31.87 -193.40
CA LEU A 12 -108.97 30.79 -192.94
C LEU A 12 -107.62 31.30 -192.43
N GLN A 13 -107.03 32.27 -193.13
CA GLN A 13 -105.73 32.85 -192.79
C GLN A 13 -105.80 33.72 -191.52
N ASP A 14 -106.88 34.48 -191.34
CA ASP A 14 -107.13 35.26 -190.12
C ASP A 14 -107.39 34.34 -188.91
N LEU A 15 -108.08 33.21 -189.12
CA LEU A 15 -108.32 32.22 -188.08
C LEU A 15 -107.02 31.54 -187.65
N GLU A 16 -106.17 31.14 -188.61
CA GLU A 16 -104.83 30.61 -188.35
C GLU A 16 -103.96 31.62 -187.60
N CYS A 17 -103.96 32.89 -188.02
CA CYS A 17 -103.18 33.94 -187.36
C CYS A 17 -103.66 34.18 -185.92
N CYS A 18 -104.98 34.22 -185.69
CA CYS A 18 -105.57 34.32 -184.35
C CYS A 18 -105.24 33.11 -183.46
N ASN A 19 -105.27 31.90 -184.03
CA ASN A 19 -105.00 30.67 -183.28
C ASN A 19 -103.51 30.57 -182.90
N ASN A 20 -102.62 30.92 -183.84
CA ASN A 20 -101.18 31.02 -183.60
C ASN A 20 -100.86 32.09 -182.54
N GLN A 21 -101.54 33.23 -182.55
CA GLN A 21 -101.35 34.27 -181.54
C GLN A 21 -101.86 33.84 -180.15
N LYS A 22 -102.99 33.11 -180.08
CA LYS A 22 -103.46 32.51 -178.81
C LYS A 22 -102.48 31.46 -178.29
N LEU A 23 -101.94 30.62 -179.17
CA LEU A 23 -100.96 29.61 -178.80
C LEU A 23 -99.67 30.27 -178.28
N LEU A 24 -99.22 31.35 -178.90
CA LEU A 24 -98.07 32.13 -178.45
C LEU A 24 -98.30 32.73 -177.06
N LEU A 25 -99.45 33.38 -176.84
CA LEU A 25 -99.81 33.94 -175.53
C LEU A 25 -99.94 32.86 -174.45
N GLU A 26 -100.48 31.69 -174.80
CA GLU A 26 -100.61 30.58 -173.86
C GLU A 26 -99.25 29.93 -173.56
N TYR A 27 -98.32 29.93 -174.54
CA TYR A 27 -96.93 29.54 -174.35
C TYR A 27 -96.17 30.53 -173.47
N GLU A 28 -96.37 31.84 -173.66
CA GLU A 28 -95.82 32.89 -172.79
C GLU A 28 -96.33 32.75 -171.35
N LYS A 29 -97.64 32.54 -171.15
CA LYS A 29 -98.20 32.28 -169.82
C LYS A 29 -97.64 31.01 -169.19
N TYR A 30 -97.48 29.94 -169.96
CA TYR A 30 -96.88 28.70 -169.47
C TYR A 30 -95.43 28.93 -169.06
N GLN A 31 -94.65 29.66 -169.86
CA GLN A 31 -93.28 30.03 -169.52
C GLN A 31 -93.20 30.91 -168.27
N GLU A 32 -94.08 31.90 -168.12
CA GLU A 32 -94.15 32.73 -166.92
C GLU A 32 -94.51 31.91 -165.68
N LEU A 33 -95.48 31.01 -165.79
CA LEU A 33 -95.89 30.12 -164.70
C LEU A 33 -94.76 29.15 -164.32
N GLN A 34 -94.04 28.61 -165.32
CA GLN A 34 -92.89 27.75 -165.12
C GLN A 34 -91.76 28.50 -164.41
N LEU A 35 -91.45 29.72 -164.84
CA LEU A 35 -90.46 30.59 -164.20
C LEU A 35 -90.85 30.95 -162.77
N LYS A 36 -92.15 31.24 -162.54
CA LYS A 36 -92.67 31.53 -161.19
C LYS A 36 -92.59 30.31 -160.28
N SER A 37 -92.90 29.12 -160.79
CA SER A 37 -92.75 27.86 -160.05
C SER A 37 -91.28 27.58 -159.74
N GLN A 38 -90.38 27.82 -160.68
CA GLN A 38 -88.94 27.63 -160.49
C GLN A 38 -88.39 28.60 -159.44
N ARG A 39 -88.74 29.89 -159.50
CA ARG A 39 -88.36 30.87 -158.47
C ARG A 39 -88.89 30.51 -157.09
N MET A 40 -90.15 30.09 -157.03
CA MET A 40 -90.77 29.64 -155.79
C MET A 40 -90.02 28.42 -155.22
N GLN A 41 -89.65 27.46 -156.07
CA GLN A 41 -88.86 26.30 -155.66
C GLN A 41 -87.46 26.70 -155.18
N GLU A 42 -86.75 27.57 -155.91
CA GLU A 42 -85.43 28.07 -155.53
C GLU A 42 -85.47 28.86 -154.21
N GLU A 43 -86.51 29.66 -153.98
CA GLU A 43 -86.75 30.37 -152.72
C GLU A 43 -87.03 29.39 -151.57
N TYR A 44 -87.85 28.36 -151.79
CA TYR A 44 -88.10 27.33 -150.78
C TYR A 44 -86.85 26.52 -150.46
N GLU A 45 -86.07 26.11 -151.47
CA GLU A 45 -84.80 25.41 -151.28
C GLU A 45 -83.77 26.27 -150.54
N LYS A 46 -83.74 27.58 -150.82
CA LYS A 46 -82.91 28.52 -150.06
C LYS A 46 -83.36 28.61 -148.60
N GLN A 47 -84.66 28.79 -148.33
CA GLN A 47 -85.19 28.84 -146.97
C GLN A 47 -84.91 27.55 -146.19
N LEU A 48 -84.98 26.39 -146.86
CA LEU A 48 -84.66 25.10 -146.25
C LEU A 48 -83.18 25.04 -145.84
N ARG A 49 -82.28 25.44 -146.74
CA ARG A 49 -80.83 25.49 -146.47
C ARG A 49 -80.48 26.47 -145.35
N ASP A 50 -81.00 27.68 -145.39
CA ASP A 50 -80.74 28.70 -144.37
C ASP A 50 -81.24 28.21 -142.99
N ASN A 51 -82.40 27.52 -142.95
CA ASN A 51 -82.93 26.93 -141.72
C ASN A 51 -82.11 25.73 -141.23
N GLU A 52 -81.61 24.89 -142.14
CA GLU A 52 -80.69 23.80 -141.81
C GLU A 52 -79.36 24.31 -141.26
N GLU A 53 -78.78 25.35 -141.88
CA GLU A 53 -77.52 25.96 -141.47
C GLU A 53 -77.66 26.63 -140.10
N THR A 54 -78.69 27.45 -139.89
CA THR A 54 -78.96 28.10 -138.58
C THR A 54 -79.24 27.07 -137.49
N LYS A 55 -79.97 26.00 -137.78
CA LYS A 55 -80.18 24.89 -136.83
C LYS A 55 -78.86 24.16 -136.53
N SER A 56 -78.01 23.93 -137.53
CA SER A 56 -76.71 23.28 -137.36
C SER A 56 -75.79 24.13 -136.47
N GLN A 57 -75.70 25.43 -136.75
CA GLN A 57 -74.91 26.39 -135.95
C GLN A 57 -75.40 26.44 -134.50
N ALA A 58 -76.72 26.55 -134.28
CA ALA A 58 -77.28 26.55 -132.92
C ALA A 58 -77.02 25.23 -132.17
N LEU A 59 -76.98 24.09 -132.88
CA LEU A 59 -76.63 22.80 -132.29
C LEU A 59 -75.13 22.70 -131.97
N GLU A 60 -74.26 23.20 -132.84
CA GLU A 60 -72.81 23.26 -132.61
C GLU A 60 -72.48 24.14 -131.40
N GLU A 61 -73.01 25.37 -131.34
CA GLU A 61 -72.82 26.28 -130.21
C GLU A 61 -73.31 25.66 -128.89
N LEU A 62 -74.47 24.98 -128.91
CA LEU A 62 -75.00 24.31 -127.74
C LEU A 62 -74.11 23.12 -127.32
N THR A 63 -73.57 22.38 -128.29
CA THR A 63 -72.66 21.25 -128.05
C THR A 63 -71.35 21.73 -127.44
N GLU A 64 -70.71 22.73 -128.03
CA GLU A 64 -69.47 23.33 -127.52
C GLU A 64 -69.67 23.90 -126.11
N PHE A 65 -70.79 24.57 -125.86
CA PHE A 65 -71.12 25.09 -124.52
C PHE A 65 -71.21 23.97 -123.48
N TYR A 66 -71.89 22.87 -123.80
CA TYR A 66 -72.02 21.75 -122.87
C TYR A 66 -70.72 20.95 -122.73
N GLU A 67 -69.92 20.81 -123.78
CA GLU A 67 -68.58 20.20 -123.70
C GLU A 67 -67.63 21.01 -122.83
N ALA A 68 -67.58 22.33 -123.01
CA ALA A 68 -66.78 23.22 -122.17
C ALA A 68 -67.20 23.13 -120.69
N LYS A 69 -68.52 23.09 -120.43
CA LYS A 69 -69.05 22.94 -119.08
C LYS A 69 -68.73 21.57 -118.47
N LEU A 70 -68.74 20.51 -119.29
CA LEU A 70 -68.38 19.16 -118.84
C LEU A 70 -66.88 19.09 -118.51
N GLN A 71 -66.03 19.73 -119.32
CA GLN A 71 -64.59 19.81 -119.08
C GLN A 71 -64.27 20.63 -117.82
N GLU A 72 -64.93 21.77 -117.61
CA GLU A 72 -64.82 22.55 -116.37
C GLU A 72 -65.18 21.71 -115.15
N LYS A 73 -66.31 20.98 -115.18
CA LYS A 73 -66.74 20.12 -114.08
C LYS A 73 -65.81 18.93 -113.85
N THR A 74 -65.23 18.38 -114.92
CA THR A 74 -64.24 17.30 -114.82
C THR A 74 -62.97 17.79 -114.14
N THR A 75 -62.47 18.96 -114.55
CA THR A 75 -61.27 19.59 -113.94
C THR A 75 -61.48 19.88 -112.46
N LEU A 76 -62.62 20.50 -112.10
CA LEU A 76 -62.95 20.76 -110.69
C LEU A 76 -63.10 19.49 -109.86
N LEU A 77 -63.60 18.40 -110.46
CA LEU A 77 -63.70 17.11 -109.79
C LEU A 77 -62.31 16.48 -109.57
N GLU A 78 -61.42 16.59 -110.55
CA GLU A 78 -60.03 16.12 -110.44
C GLU A 78 -59.27 16.89 -109.37
N GLU A 79 -59.36 18.23 -109.36
CA GLU A 79 -58.76 19.09 -108.32
C GLU A 79 -59.28 18.71 -106.93
N ALA A 80 -60.60 18.58 -106.76
CA ALA A 80 -61.19 18.17 -105.48
C ALA A 80 -60.74 16.77 -105.04
N GLN A 81 -60.55 15.83 -105.98
CA GLN A 81 -60.04 14.49 -105.68
C GLN A 81 -58.56 14.52 -105.29
N GLU A 82 -57.74 15.34 -105.95
CA GLU A 82 -56.34 15.53 -105.60
C GLU A 82 -56.18 16.17 -104.23
N ASP A 83 -56.98 17.19 -103.90
CA ASP A 83 -57.01 17.82 -102.58
C ASP A 83 -57.35 16.82 -101.48
N VAL A 84 -58.38 15.98 -101.69
CA VAL A 84 -58.74 14.92 -100.75
C VAL A 84 -57.59 13.91 -100.59
N ARG A 85 -56.92 13.51 -101.68
CA ARG A 85 -55.75 12.61 -101.60
C ARG A 85 -54.56 13.26 -100.92
N HIS A 86 -54.35 14.56 -101.07
CA HIS A 86 -53.29 15.29 -100.39
C HIS A 86 -53.56 15.33 -98.89
N GLN A 87 -54.76 15.75 -98.49
CA GLN A 87 -55.19 15.81 -97.09
C GLN A 87 -55.11 14.45 -96.40
N LEU A 88 -55.49 13.37 -97.10
CA LEU A 88 -55.41 12.02 -96.55
C LEU A 88 -53.96 11.61 -96.24
N ARG A 89 -53.03 11.91 -97.16
CA ARG A 89 -51.60 11.63 -96.98
C ARG A 89 -50.99 12.45 -95.84
N GLU A 90 -51.34 13.73 -95.74
CA GLU A 90 -50.88 14.59 -94.65
C GLU A 90 -51.41 14.10 -93.29
N PHE A 91 -52.67 13.69 -93.24
CA PHE A 91 -53.28 13.14 -92.03
C PHE A 91 -52.61 11.81 -91.61
N GLU A 92 -52.36 10.90 -92.56
CA GLU A 92 -51.67 9.64 -92.29
C GLU A 92 -50.24 9.87 -91.77
N GLU A 93 -49.49 10.80 -92.38
CA GLU A 93 -48.14 11.12 -91.94
C GLU A 93 -48.13 11.78 -90.55
N THR A 94 -49.07 12.70 -90.30
CA THR A 94 -49.24 13.33 -88.97
C THR A 94 -49.56 12.28 -87.91
N LYS A 95 -50.48 11.36 -88.21
CA LYS A 95 -50.84 10.26 -87.32
C LYS A 95 -49.63 9.38 -87.01
N LYS A 96 -48.85 9.02 -88.03
CA LYS A 96 -47.65 8.21 -87.88
C LYS A 96 -46.60 8.90 -87.00
N GLN A 97 -46.38 10.20 -87.17
CA GLN A 97 -45.45 10.96 -86.33
C GLN A 97 -45.88 10.99 -84.86
N ILE A 98 -47.18 11.19 -84.61
CA ILE A 98 -47.73 11.15 -83.25
C ILE A 98 -47.52 9.78 -82.62
N GLU A 99 -47.83 8.69 -83.33
CA GLU A 99 -47.63 7.32 -82.84
C GLU A 99 -46.14 7.03 -82.54
N GLU A 100 -45.22 7.46 -83.42
CA GLU A 100 -43.78 7.28 -83.20
C GLU A 100 -43.25 8.08 -82.00
N ASP A 101 -43.75 9.30 -81.77
CA ASP A 101 -43.37 10.13 -80.64
C ASP A 101 -43.94 9.57 -79.32
N GLU A 102 -45.19 9.10 -79.31
CA GLU A 102 -45.80 8.41 -78.18
C GLU A 102 -45.02 7.12 -77.81
N ASP A 103 -44.65 6.31 -78.80
CA ASP A 103 -43.86 5.09 -78.60
C ASP A 103 -42.48 5.40 -78.00
N ARG A 104 -41.81 6.46 -78.46
CA ARG A 104 -40.53 6.92 -77.89
C ARG A 104 -40.69 7.38 -76.45
N GLU A 105 -41.72 8.17 -76.16
CA GLU A 105 -41.99 8.63 -74.78
C GLU A 105 -42.25 7.45 -73.84
N ILE A 106 -43.06 6.47 -74.27
CA ILE A 106 -43.33 5.25 -73.50
C ILE A 106 -42.03 4.49 -73.23
N GLN A 107 -41.17 4.34 -74.24
CA GLN A 107 -39.91 3.61 -74.12
C GLN A 107 -38.92 4.32 -73.19
N ASP A 108 -38.86 5.65 -73.22
CA ASP A 108 -38.02 6.46 -72.34
C ASP A 108 -38.50 6.36 -70.88
N ILE A 109 -39.81 6.47 -70.66
CA ILE A 109 -40.43 6.29 -69.34
C ILE A 109 -40.13 4.90 -68.80
N LYS A 110 -40.33 3.86 -69.61
CA LYS A 110 -40.05 2.47 -69.24
C LYS A 110 -38.58 2.30 -68.85
N THR A 111 -37.65 2.77 -69.67
CA THR A 111 -36.21 2.66 -69.42
C THR A 111 -35.81 3.38 -68.12
N LYS A 112 -36.38 4.56 -67.88
CA LYS A 112 -36.15 5.34 -66.66
C LYS A 112 -36.63 4.61 -65.41
N TYR A 113 -37.83 4.02 -65.43
CA TYR A 113 -38.37 3.29 -64.29
C TYR A 113 -37.70 1.93 -64.08
N GLU A 114 -37.32 1.23 -65.14
CA GLU A 114 -36.51 0.00 -65.04
C GLU A 114 -35.15 0.28 -64.40
N LYS A 115 -34.49 1.38 -64.77
CA LYS A 115 -33.24 1.79 -64.14
C LYS A 115 -33.45 2.10 -62.65
N LYS A 116 -34.42 2.93 -62.30
CA LYS A 116 -34.75 3.22 -60.90
C LYS A 116 -35.04 1.95 -60.09
N LEU A 117 -35.79 1.01 -60.66
CA LEU A 117 -36.10 -0.26 -60.00
C LEU A 117 -34.84 -1.11 -59.78
N ARG A 118 -33.93 -1.15 -60.74
CA ARG A 118 -32.64 -1.84 -60.59
C ARG A 118 -31.78 -1.21 -59.49
N ASP A 119 -31.65 0.12 -59.52
CA ASP A 119 -30.84 0.87 -58.54
C ASP A 119 -31.38 0.69 -57.11
N GLU A 120 -32.71 0.75 -56.93
CA GLU A 120 -33.36 0.49 -55.64
C GLU A 120 -33.18 -0.96 -55.16
N LYS A 121 -33.27 -1.94 -56.07
CA LYS A 121 -33.03 -3.36 -55.73
C LYS A 121 -31.60 -3.58 -55.28
N GLU A 122 -30.62 -2.99 -55.96
CA GLU A 122 -29.21 -3.08 -55.60
C GLU A 122 -28.94 -2.43 -54.23
N SER A 123 -29.48 -1.22 -54.01
CA SER A 123 -29.41 -0.52 -52.72
C SER A 123 -30.01 -1.36 -51.58
N ASN A 124 -31.19 -1.95 -51.78
CA ASN A 124 -31.83 -2.81 -50.79
C ASN A 124 -30.98 -4.05 -50.46
N LEU A 125 -30.36 -4.65 -51.47
CA LEU A 125 -29.52 -5.83 -51.30
C LEU A 125 -28.23 -5.49 -50.52
N ARG A 126 -27.63 -4.33 -50.79
CA ARG A 126 -26.49 -3.80 -50.03
C ARG A 126 -26.86 -3.56 -48.56
N LEU A 127 -27.97 -2.86 -48.31
CA LEU A 127 -28.47 -2.58 -46.96
C LEU A 127 -28.79 -3.86 -46.18
N LYS A 128 -29.34 -4.90 -46.84
CA LYS A 128 -29.55 -6.22 -46.21
C LYS A 128 -28.23 -6.88 -45.81
N GLY A 129 -27.20 -6.78 -46.66
CA GLY A 129 -25.85 -7.26 -46.37
C GLY A 129 -25.24 -6.54 -45.16
N GLU A 130 -25.27 -5.22 -45.17
CA GLU A 130 -24.79 -4.37 -44.06
C GLU A 130 -25.53 -4.68 -42.75
N THR A 131 -26.86 -4.80 -42.80
CA THR A 131 -27.69 -5.18 -41.64
C THR A 131 -27.32 -6.56 -41.10
N GLY A 132 -27.04 -7.53 -41.98
CA GLY A 132 -26.59 -8.86 -41.58
C GLY A 132 -25.24 -8.85 -40.87
N ILE A 133 -24.28 -8.07 -41.38
CA ILE A 133 -22.96 -7.88 -40.76
C ILE A 133 -23.11 -7.19 -39.40
N MET A 134 -23.93 -6.14 -39.32
CA MET A 134 -24.16 -5.39 -38.09
C MET A 134 -24.79 -6.27 -37.00
N ARG A 135 -25.74 -7.14 -37.38
CA ARG A 135 -26.33 -8.13 -36.48
C ARG A 135 -25.28 -9.10 -35.93
N LYS A 136 -24.38 -9.61 -36.78
CA LYS A 136 -23.28 -10.50 -36.35
C LYS A 136 -22.33 -9.78 -35.38
N LYS A 137 -21.95 -8.54 -35.69
CA LYS A 137 -21.12 -7.70 -34.81
C LYS A 137 -21.80 -7.45 -33.46
N PHE A 138 -23.11 -7.17 -33.48
CA PHE A 138 -23.89 -6.97 -32.27
C PHE A 138 -23.90 -8.26 -31.41
N SER A 139 -24.17 -9.42 -32.01
CA SER A 139 -24.14 -10.70 -31.31
C SER A 139 -22.76 -11.05 -30.75
N SER A 140 -21.67 -10.74 -31.46
CA SER A 140 -20.32 -10.98 -30.94
C SER A 140 -19.98 -10.07 -29.75
N LEU A 141 -20.32 -8.78 -29.85
CA LEU A 141 -20.11 -7.82 -28.75
C LEU A 141 -20.96 -8.19 -27.52
N GLN A 142 -22.20 -8.63 -27.73
CA GLN A 142 -23.07 -9.12 -26.65
C GLN A 142 -22.42 -10.30 -25.92
N LYS A 143 -21.88 -11.27 -26.66
CA LYS A 143 -21.18 -12.42 -26.07
C LYS A 143 -19.93 -12.01 -25.30
N GLU A 144 -19.14 -11.08 -25.84
CA GLU A 144 -17.97 -10.55 -25.14
C GLU A 144 -18.36 -9.82 -23.85
N ILE A 145 -19.45 -9.03 -23.86
CA ILE A 145 -19.99 -8.39 -22.65
C ILE A 145 -20.39 -9.42 -21.61
N GLU A 146 -21.06 -10.51 -22.00
CA GLU A 146 -21.45 -11.60 -21.10
C GLU A 146 -20.21 -12.30 -20.50
N GLU A 147 -19.20 -12.61 -21.33
CA GLU A 147 -17.93 -13.21 -20.88
C GLU A 147 -17.22 -12.28 -19.87
N ARG A 148 -17.11 -10.98 -20.17
CA ARG A 148 -16.52 -9.99 -19.26
C ARG A 148 -17.31 -9.81 -17.97
N THR A 149 -18.63 -9.90 -18.03
CA THR A 149 -19.49 -9.82 -16.84
C THR A 149 -19.23 -11.01 -15.92
N ASN A 150 -19.10 -12.22 -16.47
CA ASN A 150 -18.75 -13.41 -15.70
C ASN A 150 -17.35 -13.29 -15.07
N ASP A 151 -16.35 -12.81 -15.81
CA ASP A 151 -15.00 -12.57 -15.27
C ASP A 151 -15.04 -11.61 -14.06
N ILE A 152 -15.82 -10.53 -14.16
CA ILE A 152 -16.02 -9.57 -13.06
C ILE A 152 -16.63 -10.25 -11.83
N GLU A 153 -17.61 -11.14 -12.02
CA GLU A 153 -18.24 -11.87 -10.91
C GLU A 153 -17.24 -12.81 -10.21
N ILE A 154 -16.42 -13.53 -10.98
CA ILE A 154 -15.37 -14.41 -10.45
C ILE A 154 -14.37 -13.60 -9.62
N LEU A 155 -13.86 -12.50 -10.19
CA LEU A 155 -12.90 -11.62 -9.51
C LEU A 155 -13.48 -10.99 -8.25
N LYS A 156 -14.76 -10.58 -8.26
CA LYS A 156 -15.47 -10.11 -7.05
C LYS A 156 -15.54 -11.22 -5.99
N GLY A 157 -15.82 -12.46 -6.39
CA GLY A 157 -15.82 -13.60 -5.48
C GLY A 157 -14.46 -13.84 -4.84
N GLU A 158 -13.37 -13.76 -5.60
CA GLU A 158 -12.00 -13.86 -5.09
C GLU A 158 -11.62 -12.71 -4.17
N GLN A 159 -12.01 -11.48 -4.52
CA GLN A 159 -11.82 -10.30 -3.69
C GLN A 159 -12.44 -10.49 -2.31
N VAL A 160 -13.68 -10.99 -2.23
CA VAL A 160 -14.36 -11.26 -0.96
C VAL A 160 -13.62 -12.32 -0.14
N LYS A 161 -13.13 -13.40 -0.78
CA LYS A 161 -12.33 -14.44 -0.10
C LYS A 161 -11.05 -13.86 0.49
N LEU A 162 -10.29 -13.11 -0.30
CA LEU A 162 -9.05 -12.46 0.14
C LEU A 162 -9.31 -11.47 1.28
N GLN A 163 -10.40 -10.69 1.20
CA GLN A 163 -10.79 -9.78 2.27
C GLN A 163 -11.17 -10.52 3.56
N GLY A 164 -11.73 -11.73 3.46
CA GLY A 164 -11.93 -12.63 4.61
C GLY A 164 -10.63 -13.07 5.25
N VAL A 165 -9.63 -13.47 4.45
CA VAL A 165 -8.29 -13.85 4.94
C VAL A 165 -7.62 -12.67 5.63
N ILE A 166 -7.63 -11.48 5.04
CA ILE A 166 -7.07 -10.26 5.64
C ILE A 166 -7.67 -10.02 7.03
N LYS A 167 -9.00 -10.05 7.16
CA LYS A 167 -9.69 -9.87 8.44
C LYS A 167 -9.28 -10.90 9.49
N SER A 168 -9.07 -12.16 9.08
CA SER A 168 -8.60 -13.20 10.01
C SER A 168 -7.19 -12.91 10.52
N LEU A 169 -6.26 -12.55 9.63
CA LEU A 169 -4.88 -12.21 9.98
C LEU A 169 -4.80 -10.96 10.85
N GLU A 170 -5.64 -9.94 10.59
CA GLU A 170 -5.74 -8.74 11.42
C GLU A 170 -6.14 -9.09 12.87
N LYS A 171 -7.10 -10.02 13.03
CA LYS A 171 -7.53 -10.50 14.35
C LYS A 171 -6.40 -11.24 15.06
N ASP A 172 -5.65 -12.08 14.35
CA ASP A 172 -4.53 -12.83 14.91
C ASP A 172 -3.39 -11.89 15.34
N ILE A 173 -3.06 -10.89 14.52
CA ILE A 173 -2.07 -9.84 14.87
C ILE A 173 -2.51 -9.12 16.15
N LEU A 174 -3.79 -8.77 16.27
CA LEU A 174 -4.32 -8.10 17.46
C LEU A 174 -4.28 -9.02 18.70
N GLY A 175 -4.50 -10.32 18.52
CA GLY A 175 -4.32 -11.32 19.58
C GLY A 175 -2.87 -11.40 20.06
N LEU A 176 -1.94 -11.57 19.13
CA LEU A 176 -0.50 -11.64 19.42
C LEU A 176 0.03 -10.37 20.10
N LYS A 177 -0.46 -9.18 19.69
CA LYS A 177 -0.10 -7.92 20.36
C LYS A 177 -0.52 -7.90 21.82
N ARG A 178 -1.70 -8.43 22.15
CA ARG A 178 -2.17 -8.55 23.54
C ARG A 178 -1.30 -9.52 24.34
N GLU A 179 -0.97 -10.68 23.77
CA GLU A 179 -0.06 -11.64 24.44
C GLU A 179 1.33 -11.05 24.72
N ILE A 180 1.87 -10.26 23.79
CA ILE A 180 3.16 -9.58 23.99
C ILE A 180 3.04 -8.61 25.17
N GLN A 181 1.98 -7.80 25.20
CA GLN A 181 1.75 -6.84 26.29
C GLN A 181 1.66 -7.55 27.66
N GLU A 182 0.90 -8.64 27.77
CA GLU A 182 0.77 -9.41 29.01
C GLU A 182 2.11 -10.02 29.45
N ARG A 183 2.93 -10.47 28.49
CA ARG A 183 4.29 -10.97 28.78
C ARG A 183 5.22 -9.86 29.24
N ASP A 184 5.17 -8.68 28.63
CA ASP A 184 5.97 -7.52 29.04
C ASP A 184 5.64 -7.07 30.46
N GLU A 185 4.36 -7.03 30.83
CA GLU A 185 3.91 -6.76 32.20
C GLU A 185 4.47 -7.79 33.19
N THR A 186 4.40 -9.08 32.83
CA THR A 186 4.96 -10.18 33.63
C THR A 186 6.48 -10.06 33.79
N ILE A 187 7.20 -9.71 32.71
CA ILE A 187 8.65 -9.49 32.73
C ILE A 187 8.97 -8.34 33.68
N GLN A 188 8.25 -7.21 33.57
CA GLN A 188 8.47 -6.04 34.40
C GLN A 188 8.32 -6.36 35.90
N ASP A 189 7.31 -7.16 36.28
CA ASP A 189 7.11 -7.57 37.67
C ASP A 189 8.21 -8.50 38.17
N LYS A 190 8.69 -9.42 37.32
CA LYS A 190 9.85 -10.26 37.63
C LYS A 190 11.13 -9.45 37.78
N GLU A 191 11.35 -8.45 36.94
CA GLU A 191 12.50 -7.55 37.04
C GLU A 191 12.50 -6.74 38.33
N LYS A 192 11.35 -6.17 38.73
CA LYS A 192 11.18 -5.52 40.04
C LYS A 192 11.53 -6.48 41.18
N ARG A 193 11.03 -7.73 41.11
CA ARG A 193 11.32 -8.75 42.13
C ARG A 193 12.81 -9.09 42.20
N ILE A 194 13.48 -9.21 41.06
CA ILE A 194 14.93 -9.43 40.99
C ILE A 194 15.68 -8.25 41.61
N TYR A 195 15.27 -7.01 41.33
CA TYR A 195 15.86 -5.81 41.91
C TYR A 195 15.76 -5.80 43.44
N ASP A 196 14.58 -6.07 43.99
CA ASP A 196 14.37 -6.14 45.44
C ASP A 196 15.22 -7.24 46.10
N LEU A 197 15.31 -8.41 45.48
CA LEU A 197 16.14 -9.51 45.96
C LEU A 197 17.63 -9.16 45.91
N LYS A 198 18.10 -8.49 44.84
CA LYS A 198 19.49 -8.00 44.76
C LYS A 198 19.80 -7.02 45.89
N LYS A 199 18.89 -6.09 46.18
CA LYS A 199 19.04 -5.14 47.28
C LYS A 199 19.12 -5.86 48.65
N LYS A 200 18.20 -6.79 48.91
CA LYS A 200 18.25 -7.63 50.13
C LYS A 200 19.54 -8.45 50.22
N ASN A 201 20.02 -8.99 49.10
CA ASN A 201 21.27 -9.75 49.08
C ASN A 201 22.48 -8.87 49.43
N GLN A 202 22.54 -7.63 48.92
CA GLN A 202 23.57 -6.66 49.32
C GLN A 202 23.50 -6.31 50.81
N GLU A 203 22.30 -6.18 51.38
CA GLU A 203 22.12 -5.98 52.82
C GLU A 203 22.62 -7.19 53.63
N LEU A 204 22.30 -8.41 53.20
CA LEU A 204 22.80 -9.64 53.81
C LEU A 204 24.33 -9.75 53.71
N GLU A 205 24.94 -9.35 52.61
CA GLU A 205 26.41 -9.29 52.49
C GLU A 205 27.03 -8.31 53.51
N LYS A 206 26.40 -7.16 53.76
CA LYS A 206 26.84 -6.23 54.81
C LYS A 206 26.71 -6.84 56.20
N PHE A 207 25.58 -7.50 56.50
CA PHE A 207 25.40 -8.20 57.77
C PHE A 207 26.43 -9.32 57.94
N LYS A 208 26.69 -10.10 56.89
CA LYS A 208 27.73 -11.13 56.88
C LYS A 208 29.09 -10.54 57.22
N PHE A 209 29.47 -9.42 56.60
CA PHE A 209 30.74 -8.74 56.90
C PHE A 209 30.84 -8.31 58.36
N VAL A 210 29.78 -7.72 58.92
CA VAL A 210 29.72 -7.30 60.33
C VAL A 210 29.82 -8.51 61.27
N LEU A 211 29.11 -9.59 60.97
CA LEU A 211 29.15 -10.83 61.76
C LEU A 211 30.52 -11.51 61.67
N ASP A 212 31.13 -11.58 60.49
CA ASP A 212 32.49 -12.12 60.32
C ASP A 212 33.51 -11.31 61.13
N TYR A 213 33.39 -9.98 61.15
CA TYR A 213 34.20 -9.12 62.01
C TYR A 213 33.96 -9.44 63.49
N LYS A 214 32.70 -9.58 63.92
CA LYS A 214 32.37 -9.90 65.30
C LYS A 214 32.87 -11.28 65.72
N ILE A 215 32.80 -12.28 64.84
CA ILE A 215 33.37 -13.62 65.05
C ILE A 215 34.88 -13.53 65.22
N LYS A 216 35.59 -12.78 64.36
CA LYS A 216 37.04 -12.57 64.48
C LYS A 216 37.41 -11.92 65.81
N GLU A 217 36.67 -10.88 66.21
CA GLU A 217 36.90 -10.17 67.47
C GLU A 217 36.67 -11.09 68.68
N LEU A 218 35.56 -11.83 68.70
CA LEU A 218 35.29 -12.79 69.78
C LEU A 218 36.34 -13.91 69.83
N LYS A 219 36.78 -14.44 68.68
CA LYS A 219 37.87 -15.42 68.62
C LYS A 219 39.16 -14.87 69.23
N LYS A 220 39.53 -13.63 68.91
CA LYS A 220 40.71 -12.95 69.47
C LYS A 220 40.64 -12.76 70.99
N GLN A 221 39.43 -12.64 71.55
CA GLN A 221 39.22 -12.58 73.01
C GLN A 221 39.21 -13.96 73.68
N ILE A 222 38.74 -14.99 72.97
CA ILE A 222 38.68 -16.37 73.47
C ILE A 222 40.06 -17.02 73.47
N GLU A 223 40.86 -16.83 72.43
CA GLU A 223 42.19 -17.43 72.27
C GLU A 223 43.15 -17.22 73.48
N PRO A 224 43.32 -16.00 74.04
CA PRO A 224 44.15 -15.82 75.23
C PRO A 224 43.56 -16.51 76.46
N ARG A 225 42.23 -16.48 76.63
CA ARG A 225 41.55 -17.18 77.73
C ARG A 225 41.71 -18.69 77.62
N GLU A 226 41.62 -19.26 76.42
CA GLU A 226 41.85 -20.69 76.19
C GLU A 226 43.31 -21.07 76.48
N ASN A 227 44.27 -20.23 76.10
CA ASN A 227 45.69 -20.43 76.40
C ASN A 227 45.96 -20.35 77.91
N GLU A 228 45.43 -19.34 78.60
CA GLU A 228 45.50 -19.25 80.07
C GLU A 228 44.91 -20.48 80.74
N LEU A 229 43.74 -20.93 80.29
CA LEU A 229 43.07 -22.11 80.83
C LEU A 229 43.88 -23.39 80.56
N LYS A 230 44.60 -23.46 79.44
CA LYS A 230 45.54 -24.56 79.14
C LYS A 230 46.75 -24.54 80.07
N VAL A 231 47.41 -23.39 80.24
CA VAL A 231 48.54 -23.22 81.16
C VAL A 231 48.12 -23.58 82.58
N MET A 232 46.95 -23.11 83.02
CA MET A 232 46.44 -23.38 84.36
C MET A 232 46.14 -24.87 84.57
N LYS A 233 45.65 -25.57 83.54
CA LYS A 233 45.50 -27.04 83.57
C LYS A 233 46.84 -27.76 83.67
N GLU A 234 47.87 -27.29 82.95
CA GLU A 234 49.23 -27.84 83.01
C GLU A 234 49.83 -27.64 84.40
N GLN A 235 49.70 -26.43 84.99
CA GLN A 235 50.14 -26.14 86.36
C GLN A 235 49.46 -27.03 87.41
N ILE A 236 48.14 -27.21 87.31
CA ILE A 236 47.40 -28.12 88.21
C ILE A 236 47.90 -29.57 88.05
N GLN A 237 48.27 -29.98 86.84
CA GLN A 237 48.80 -31.32 86.60
C GLN A 237 50.21 -31.48 87.19
N GLU A 238 51.09 -30.50 87.02
CA GLU A 238 52.43 -30.48 87.64
C GLU A 238 52.35 -30.50 89.17
N GLU A 239 51.46 -29.71 89.76
CA GLU A 239 51.24 -29.69 91.21
C GLU A 239 50.77 -31.06 91.72
N ARG A 240 49.86 -31.72 91.00
CA ARG A 240 49.43 -33.10 91.32
C ARG A 240 50.56 -34.10 91.22
N ASP A 241 51.43 -33.98 90.22
CA ASP A 241 52.57 -34.89 90.04
C ASP A 241 53.63 -34.66 91.13
N LEU A 242 53.89 -33.41 91.52
CA LEU A 242 54.73 -33.04 92.66
C LEU A 242 54.17 -33.57 93.98
N GLU A 243 52.87 -33.39 94.25
CA GLU A 243 52.23 -33.95 95.44
C GLU A 243 52.36 -35.47 95.51
N ALA A 244 52.20 -36.15 94.37
CA ALA A 244 52.37 -37.60 94.28
C ALA A 244 53.82 -38.00 94.54
N LEU A 245 54.80 -37.23 94.03
CA LEU A 245 56.23 -37.44 94.29
C LEU A 245 56.56 -37.28 95.78
N VAL A 246 56.10 -36.19 96.41
CA VAL A 246 56.29 -35.93 97.85
C VAL A 246 55.67 -37.04 98.70
N LYS A 247 54.46 -37.51 98.35
CA LYS A 247 53.82 -38.64 99.03
C LYS A 247 54.67 -39.91 98.91
N ARG A 248 55.18 -40.24 97.72
CA ARG A 248 56.05 -41.41 97.49
C ARG A 248 57.36 -41.31 98.28
N PHE A 249 58.02 -40.14 98.25
CA PHE A 249 59.23 -39.89 99.02
C PHE A 249 59.00 -40.08 100.52
N LYS A 250 57.89 -39.52 101.04
CA LYS A 250 57.51 -39.68 102.45
C LYS A 250 57.34 -41.16 102.82
N THR A 251 56.68 -41.96 101.98
CA THR A 251 56.52 -43.40 102.19
C THR A 251 57.85 -44.13 102.16
N ASP A 252 58.71 -43.86 101.17
CA ASP A 252 60.01 -44.53 101.06
C ASP A 252 60.98 -44.14 102.19
N LEU A 253 60.91 -42.88 102.66
CA LEU A 253 61.64 -42.42 103.84
C LEU A 253 61.13 -43.15 105.10
N HIS A 254 59.81 -43.30 105.26
CA HIS A 254 59.22 -44.04 106.37
C HIS A 254 59.67 -45.50 106.39
N ASN A 255 59.81 -46.12 105.21
CA ASN A 255 60.36 -47.46 105.07
C ASN A 255 61.84 -47.53 105.49
N CYS A 256 62.62 -46.46 105.28
CA CYS A 256 64.01 -46.40 105.76
C CYS A 256 64.09 -46.32 107.29
N VAL A 257 63.15 -45.61 107.94
CA VAL A 257 63.07 -45.49 109.41
C VAL A 257 62.93 -46.86 110.09
N ALA A 258 62.33 -47.85 109.43
CA ALA A 258 62.22 -49.22 109.96
C ALA A 258 63.59 -49.86 110.29
N TYR A 259 64.68 -49.42 109.66
CA TYR A 259 66.03 -49.97 109.84
C TYR A 259 66.87 -49.14 110.83
N ILE A 260 66.28 -48.23 111.61
CA ILE A 260 67.02 -47.27 112.45
C ILE A 260 67.92 -47.93 113.50
N GLN A 261 67.61 -49.15 113.92
CA GLN A 261 68.40 -49.94 114.88
C GLN A 261 69.53 -50.75 114.21
N GLU A 262 69.63 -50.73 112.88
CA GLU A 262 70.57 -51.50 112.08
C GLU A 262 71.49 -50.58 111.24
N PRO A 263 72.62 -50.09 111.78
CA PRO A 263 73.40 -49.00 111.19
C PRO A 263 73.91 -49.29 109.77
N ARG A 264 74.23 -50.55 109.44
CA ARG A 264 74.71 -50.94 108.11
C ARG A 264 73.58 -50.95 107.08
N GLN A 265 72.41 -51.53 107.40
CA GLN A 265 71.26 -51.56 106.49
C GLN A 265 70.63 -50.18 106.32
N LEU A 266 70.54 -49.38 107.40
CA LEU A 266 70.04 -48.00 107.30
C LEU A 266 70.85 -47.17 106.32
N LYS A 267 72.19 -47.24 106.42
CA LYS A 267 73.10 -46.53 105.50
C LYS A 267 72.88 -46.94 104.05
N GLU A 268 72.68 -48.23 103.79
CA GLU A 268 72.45 -48.75 102.44
C GLU A 268 71.08 -48.33 101.89
N LYS A 269 70.02 -48.42 102.70
CA LYS A 269 68.66 -47.96 102.34
C LYS A 269 68.60 -46.45 102.12
N PHE A 270 69.27 -45.64 102.94
CA PHE A 270 69.37 -44.20 102.72
C PHE A 270 70.19 -43.85 101.47
N ARG A 271 71.25 -44.61 101.16
CA ARG A 271 72.02 -44.41 99.92
C ARG A 271 71.16 -44.68 98.68
N ALA A 272 70.39 -45.77 98.70
CA ALA A 272 69.42 -46.08 97.65
C ALA A 272 68.30 -45.03 97.55
N LEU A 273 67.82 -44.50 98.68
CA LEU A 273 66.85 -43.39 98.71
C LEU A 273 67.43 -42.12 98.09
N PHE A 274 68.68 -41.78 98.42
CA PHE A 274 69.39 -40.62 97.88
C PHE A 274 69.57 -40.75 96.37
N GLU A 275 70.03 -41.90 95.86
CA GLU A 275 70.16 -42.14 94.41
C GLU A 275 68.82 -42.11 93.66
N LYS A 276 67.71 -42.51 94.31
CA LYS A 276 66.39 -42.56 93.69
C LYS A 276 65.71 -41.19 93.57
N TYR A 277 65.90 -40.32 94.55
CA TYR A 277 65.18 -39.04 94.63
C TYR A 277 66.05 -37.81 94.37
N VAL A 278 67.38 -37.94 94.44
CA VAL A 278 68.31 -36.87 94.06
C VAL A 278 68.84 -37.22 92.69
N GLN A 279 68.26 -36.60 91.65
CA GLN A 279 68.76 -36.78 90.30
C GLN A 279 70.09 -36.03 90.14
N ARG A 280 70.93 -36.48 89.20
CA ARG A 280 72.23 -35.84 88.92
C ARG A 280 72.10 -34.36 88.53
N ALA A 281 70.93 -33.96 87.99
CA ALA A 281 70.60 -32.58 87.66
C ALA A 281 70.36 -31.72 88.92
N ASP A 282 69.65 -32.25 89.92
CA ASP A 282 69.33 -31.54 91.17
C ASP A 282 70.60 -31.22 91.99
N MET A 283 71.60 -32.10 91.94
CA MET A 283 72.91 -31.82 92.54
C MET A 283 73.63 -30.63 91.91
N VAL A 284 73.54 -30.46 90.58
CA VAL A 284 74.17 -29.35 89.86
C VAL A 284 73.46 -28.03 90.18
N GLU A 285 72.13 -28.04 90.25
CA GLU A 285 71.32 -26.86 90.64
C GLU A 285 71.58 -26.44 92.10
N ILE A 286 71.65 -27.39 93.05
CA ILE A 286 71.94 -27.08 94.46
C ILE A 286 73.35 -26.49 94.64
N THR A 287 74.35 -26.99 93.89
CA THR A 287 75.69 -26.39 93.91
C THR A 287 75.73 -24.99 93.28
N GLY A 288 74.93 -24.74 92.24
CA GLY A 288 74.77 -23.41 91.64
C GLY A 288 74.17 -22.41 92.63
N LEU A 289 73.05 -22.78 93.27
CA LEU A 289 72.38 -21.97 94.30
C LEU A 289 73.29 -21.63 95.49
N ASN A 290 74.11 -22.57 95.96
CA ASN A 290 75.07 -22.30 97.05
C ASN A 290 76.18 -21.33 96.64
N SER A 291 76.62 -21.36 95.38
CA SER A 291 77.60 -20.38 94.86
C SER A 291 77.00 -18.98 94.78
N ASP A 292 75.77 -18.86 94.29
CA ASP A 292 75.08 -17.57 94.14
C ASP A 292 74.77 -16.95 95.51
N LEU A 293 74.35 -17.75 96.49
CA LEU A 293 74.11 -17.30 97.86
C LEU A 293 75.41 -16.80 98.53
N GLN A 294 76.55 -17.46 98.26
CA GLN A 294 77.84 -17.07 98.80
C GLN A 294 78.36 -15.76 98.18
N GLN A 295 78.12 -15.54 96.88
CA GLN A 295 78.39 -14.26 96.23
C GLN A 295 77.57 -13.13 96.85
N GLU A 296 76.27 -13.35 97.07
CA GLU A 296 75.38 -12.32 97.64
C GLU A 296 75.75 -12.01 99.11
N TYR A 297 76.10 -13.02 99.91
CA TYR A 297 76.59 -12.80 101.28
C TYR A 297 77.89 -11.98 101.30
N THR A 298 78.81 -12.24 100.36
CA THR A 298 80.07 -11.49 100.25
C THR A 298 79.80 -10.01 99.91
N ARG A 299 78.88 -9.74 98.98
CA ARG A 299 78.45 -8.37 98.64
C ARG A 299 77.84 -7.64 99.82
N GLN A 300 76.96 -8.28 100.58
CA GLN A 300 76.34 -7.67 101.75
C GLN A 300 77.35 -7.41 102.88
N ARG A 301 78.32 -8.31 103.09
CA ARG A 301 79.40 -8.12 104.08
C ARG A 301 80.25 -6.90 103.75
N GLU A 302 80.67 -6.75 102.49
CA GLU A 302 81.44 -5.57 102.05
C GLU A 302 80.66 -4.26 102.21
N HIS A 303 79.35 -4.26 101.90
CA HIS A 303 78.50 -3.08 102.09
C HIS A 303 78.39 -2.68 103.57
N LEU A 304 78.24 -3.65 104.48
CA LEU A 304 78.19 -3.41 105.91
C LEU A 304 79.54 -2.97 106.49
N GLU A 305 80.66 -3.54 106.04
CA GLU A 305 82.01 -3.13 106.44
C GLU A 305 82.30 -1.66 106.05
N ARG A 306 81.93 -1.25 104.83
CA ARG A 306 82.04 0.15 104.38
C ARG A 306 81.15 1.08 105.21
N SER A 307 79.93 0.65 105.51
CA SER A 307 79.00 1.40 106.36
C SER A 307 79.52 1.57 107.79
N LEU A 308 80.05 0.50 108.41
CA LEU A 308 80.65 0.54 109.75
C LEU A 308 81.91 1.41 109.81
N ALA A 309 82.77 1.38 108.79
CA ALA A 309 83.94 2.25 108.71
C ALA A 309 83.52 3.74 108.67
N THR A 310 82.44 4.04 107.96
CA THR A 310 81.89 5.40 107.87
C THR A 310 81.28 5.85 109.19
N LEU A 311 80.52 4.97 109.86
CA LEU A 311 79.94 5.23 111.19
C LEU A 311 81.02 5.38 112.27
N LYS A 312 82.07 4.54 112.28
CA LYS A 312 83.21 4.69 113.19
C LYS A 312 83.90 6.05 113.01
N LYS A 313 84.11 6.50 111.77
CA LYS A 313 84.63 7.85 111.49
C LYS A 313 83.72 8.95 112.05
N LYS A 314 82.39 8.79 111.95
CA LYS A 314 81.43 9.76 112.52
C LYS A 314 81.49 9.79 114.05
N VAL A 315 81.50 8.63 114.71
CA VAL A 315 81.54 8.52 116.18
C VAL A 315 82.84 9.09 116.77
N VAL A 316 83.98 8.85 116.14
CA VAL A 316 85.26 9.48 116.57
C VAL A 316 85.17 11.00 116.47
N LYS A 317 84.63 11.52 115.37
CA LYS A 317 84.48 12.97 115.16
C LYS A 317 83.51 13.61 116.16
N GLU A 318 82.44 12.90 116.52
CA GLU A 318 81.41 13.36 117.46
C GLU A 318 81.89 13.28 118.93
N SER A 319 82.70 12.26 119.27
CA SER A 319 83.33 12.17 120.59
C SER A 319 84.45 13.19 120.80
N GLU A 320 85.19 13.57 119.75
CA GLU A 320 86.12 14.72 119.79
C GLU A 320 85.38 16.04 120.04
N LEU A 321 84.23 16.25 119.39
CA LEU A 321 83.35 17.41 119.63
C LEU A 321 82.81 17.41 121.08
N HIS A 322 82.31 16.27 121.56
CA HIS A 322 81.82 16.17 122.94
C HIS A 322 82.91 16.35 123.99
N ARG A 323 84.15 15.88 123.74
CA ARG A 323 85.29 16.15 124.63
C ARG A 323 85.64 17.64 124.64
N ALA A 324 85.59 18.32 123.49
CA ALA A 324 85.81 19.76 123.39
C ALA A 324 84.70 20.58 124.09
N ASP A 325 83.45 20.11 124.04
CA ASP A 325 82.32 20.73 124.76
C ASP A 325 82.37 20.46 126.27
N TYR A 326 82.76 19.25 126.70
CA TYR A 326 82.84 18.89 128.13
C TYR A 326 83.95 19.67 128.86
N VAL A 327 85.11 19.90 128.22
CA VAL A 327 86.16 20.77 128.76
C VAL A 327 85.65 22.22 128.92
N ARG A 328 84.77 22.68 128.03
CA ARG A 328 84.15 24.02 128.10
C ARG A 328 83.18 24.14 129.28
N ILE A 329 82.52 23.06 129.67
CA ILE A 329 81.54 23.04 130.77
C ILE A 329 82.20 22.86 132.15
N MET A 330 83.33 22.13 132.23
CA MET A 330 84.03 21.86 133.51
C MET A 330 84.89 23.01 134.06
N GLN A 331 85.00 24.15 133.36
CA GLN A 331 85.70 25.35 133.85
C GLN A 331 84.76 26.51 134.20
N VAL A 332 83.57 26.21 134.72
CA VAL A 332 82.69 27.22 135.34
C VAL A 332 82.84 27.16 136.86
N PRO A 333 83.47 28.15 137.54
CA PRO A 333 83.23 28.42 138.94
C PRO A 333 82.05 29.39 139.10
N ALA A 334 81.19 29.04 140.05
CA ALA A 334 79.96 29.72 140.43
C ALA A 334 80.07 31.25 140.62
N ARG A 335 79.14 31.99 140.02
CA ARG A 335 78.58 33.21 140.61
C ARG A 335 77.06 33.16 140.53
N ALA A 336 76.48 33.62 141.64
CA ALA A 336 75.11 33.54 142.14
C ALA A 336 73.95 33.75 141.13
N PRO A 337 72.75 33.24 141.50
CA PRO A 337 71.52 33.43 140.75
C PRO A 337 70.86 34.78 141.08
N GLN A 338 70.14 35.34 140.09
CA GLN A 338 68.97 36.18 140.31
C GLN A 338 67.84 35.69 139.39
N LEU A 339 66.70 35.36 140.00
CA LEU A 339 65.40 35.25 139.32
C LEU A 339 65.01 36.65 138.78
N PRO A 340 64.28 36.76 137.64
CA PRO A 340 62.86 36.44 137.66
C PRO A 340 62.21 35.86 136.38
N ARG A 341 61.24 34.96 136.66
CA ARG A 341 59.85 34.89 136.15
C ARG A 341 59.62 34.77 134.63
N GLU A 342 59.40 33.54 134.18
CA GLU A 342 58.12 33.09 133.58
C GLU A 342 58.15 31.57 133.30
N LEU A 343 58.38 30.81 134.37
CA LEU A 343 58.17 29.36 134.44
C LEU A 343 57.16 29.08 135.57
N VAL A 344 56.02 29.78 135.48
CA VAL A 344 54.79 29.49 136.21
C VAL A 344 53.69 29.34 135.17
N LEU A 345 53.76 28.26 134.39
CA LEU A 345 52.60 27.65 133.73
C LEU A 345 52.98 26.23 133.25
N ALA A 346 53.57 25.49 134.19
CA ALA A 346 53.25 24.10 134.30
C ALA A 346 51.84 24.01 134.93
N VAL A 347 51.01 23.11 134.40
CA VAL A 347 49.94 22.43 135.16
C VAL A 347 48.61 23.19 135.31
N THR A 348 48.14 23.89 134.27
CA THR A 348 46.70 24.10 134.06
C THR A 348 46.35 23.89 132.59
N MET A 349 45.27 23.14 132.32
CA MET A 349 44.77 22.61 131.03
C MET A 349 45.39 21.24 130.68
N ALA A 350 44.96 20.07 131.17
CA ALA A 350 43.62 19.61 131.55
C ALA A 350 42.55 19.87 130.49
N GLN A 351 42.00 18.76 129.98
CA GLN A 351 40.79 18.61 129.17
C GLN A 351 40.92 18.79 127.65
N SER A 352 41.08 17.63 127.00
CA SER A 352 40.06 17.11 126.08
C SER A 352 39.97 17.70 124.65
N PRO A 353 39.31 16.99 123.72
CA PRO A 353 39.74 15.68 123.23
C PRO A 353 39.58 15.59 121.69
N THR A 354 39.87 14.40 121.16
CA THR A 354 39.23 13.79 119.98
C THR A 354 38.08 14.55 119.31
N LYS A 355 38.13 14.66 117.98
CA LYS A 355 37.08 14.13 117.09
C LYS A 355 37.53 14.17 115.62
N GLU A 356 37.76 12.99 115.06
CA GLU A 356 36.78 12.29 114.23
C GLU A 356 36.01 13.08 113.15
N VAL A 357 35.79 12.33 112.06
CA VAL A 357 34.66 12.29 111.13
C VAL A 357 34.76 12.98 109.75
N PHE A 358 34.53 12.10 108.77
CA PHE A 358 34.12 12.20 107.35
C PHE A 358 35.17 12.31 106.26
#